data_AF-A0A947X7J4-F1
#
_entry.id   AF-A0A947X7J4-F1
#
_cell.length_a   1.000
_cell.length_b   1.000
_cell.length_c   1.000
_cell.angle_alpha   90.00
_cell.angle_beta   90.00
_cell.angle_gamma   90.00
#
_symmetry.space_group_name_H-M   'P 1'
#
loop_
_entity.id
_entity.type
_entity.pdbx_description
1 polymer ?
#
loop_
_entity_poly.entity_id
_entity_poly.type
_entity_poly.pdbx_seq_one_letter_code
_entity_poly.pdbx_strand_id
1 'polypeptide(L)'
;MTCNGSCLFPILDNKEALRRKKSVVDTLSEGLGNLAKGDLTFETKAQFSGAYEQVKANFNSAVSGLRELISSVMESTDSLRAGSGEITQASEDLARRTESNAASLEETSAALTQIDGHIKATAEAANRTVTRADQAISTVSSGRSTADGAVAAMSRVRCRAETGRVGLEGLLAAAGACCASR
;
A
#
# COMPACT_ATOMS: atom_id res chain seq x y z
N MET A 1 -14.10 34.95 103.51
CA MET A 1 -13.62 35.29 102.14
C MET A 1 -12.77 34.14 101.63
N THR A 2 -13.40 33.10 101.12
CA THR A 2 -12.71 31.95 100.51
C THR A 2 -13.00 31.99 99.01
N CYS A 3 -12.06 32.55 98.25
CA CYS A 3 -12.08 32.41 96.80
C CYS A 3 -11.59 31.00 96.48
N ASN A 4 -12.55 30.08 96.38
CA ASN A 4 -12.33 28.69 96.01
C ASN A 4 -11.91 28.63 94.53
N GLY A 5 -10.99 27.72 94.17
CA GLY A 5 -10.19 27.69 92.93
C GLY A 5 -10.91 27.56 91.59
N SER A 6 -12.14 28.06 91.47
CA SER A 6 -13.02 27.96 90.30
C SER A 6 -12.66 28.92 89.15
N CYS A 7 -11.77 29.90 89.35
CA CYS A 7 -11.41 30.88 88.31
C CYS A 7 -10.24 30.47 87.40
N LEU A 8 -9.47 29.42 87.74
CA LEU A 8 -8.28 29.03 86.96
C LEU A 8 -8.59 28.04 85.80
N PHE A 9 -9.77 27.42 85.83
CA PHE A 9 -10.21 26.38 84.89
C PHE A 9 -10.43 26.86 83.43
N PRO A 10 -11.03 28.04 83.13
CA PRO A 10 -11.32 28.43 81.75
C PRO A 10 -10.08 28.84 80.93
N ILE A 11 -8.96 29.20 81.58
CA ILE A 11 -7.73 29.64 80.89
C ILE A 11 -6.93 28.45 80.36
N LEU A 12 -7.01 27.29 81.04
CA LEU A 12 -6.31 26.06 80.62
C LEU A 12 -7.01 25.41 79.41
N ASP A 13 -8.34 25.38 79.41
CA ASP A 13 -9.15 24.80 78.33
C ASP A 13 -8.89 25.49 76.97
N ASN A 14 -8.77 26.82 76.97
CA ASN A 14 -8.51 27.60 75.76
C ASN A 14 -7.07 27.39 75.21
N LYS A 15 -6.07 27.20 76.09
CA LYS A 15 -4.69 26.91 75.67
C LYS A 15 -4.57 25.53 75.01
N GLU A 16 -5.29 24.53 75.50
CA GLU A 16 -5.33 23.20 74.89
C GLU A 16 -6.04 23.20 73.54
N ALA A 17 -7.17 23.92 73.43
CA ALA A 17 -7.89 24.10 72.17
C ALA A 17 -7.03 24.77 71.08
N LEU A 18 -6.26 25.80 71.45
CA LEU A 18 -5.32 26.47 70.54
C LEU A 18 -4.18 25.56 70.09
N ARG A 19 -3.63 24.72 70.98
CA ARG A 19 -2.59 23.74 70.62
C ARG A 19 -3.11 22.70 69.64
N ARG A 20 -4.32 22.19 69.84
CA ARG A 20 -4.95 21.24 68.90
C ARG A 20 -5.17 21.88 67.53
N LYS A 21 -5.73 23.09 67.48
CA LYS A 21 -5.93 23.84 66.22
C LYS A 21 -4.60 24.06 65.48
N LYS A 22 -3.56 24.51 66.20
CA LYS A 22 -2.24 24.75 65.61
C LYS A 22 -1.64 23.46 65.02
N SER A 23 -1.72 22.35 65.76
CA SER A 23 -1.24 21.04 65.27
C SER A 23 -1.96 20.58 64.00
N VAL A 24 -3.28 20.74 63.93
CA VAL A 24 -4.06 20.40 62.73
C VAL A 24 -3.62 21.23 61.52
N VAL A 25 -3.49 22.56 61.70
CA VAL A 25 -3.10 23.48 60.62
C VAL A 25 -1.65 23.24 60.16
N ASP A 26 -0.73 23.01 61.09
CA ASP A 26 0.67 22.75 60.78
C ASP A 26 0.80 21.43 59.98
N THR A 27 0.07 20.37 60.39
CA THR A 27 0.06 19.08 59.69
C THR A 27 -0.54 19.16 58.28
N LEU A 28 -1.65 19.89 58.12
CA LEU A 28 -2.26 20.10 56.80
C LEU A 28 -1.39 20.99 55.92
N SER A 29 -0.72 22.00 56.47
CA SER A 29 0.23 22.83 55.72
C SER A 29 1.41 22.01 55.19
N GLU A 30 1.95 21.09 56.00
CA GLU A 30 3.01 20.18 55.56
C GLU A 30 2.51 19.28 54.42
N GLY A 31 1.34 18.67 54.58
CA GLY A 31 0.75 17.82 53.54
C GLY A 31 0.47 18.56 52.24
N LEU A 32 -0.08 19.76 52.31
CA LEU A 32 -0.28 20.62 51.15
C LEU A 32 1.05 21.08 50.54
N GLY A 33 2.08 21.30 51.36
CA GLY A 33 3.44 21.60 50.89
C GLY A 33 4.08 20.44 50.13
N ASN A 34 3.85 19.20 50.56
CA ASN A 34 4.30 17.99 49.84
C ASN A 34 3.52 17.81 48.54
N LEU A 35 2.19 17.99 48.59
CA LEU A 35 1.33 17.97 47.41
C LEU A 35 1.75 19.01 46.36
N ALA A 36 2.11 20.23 46.78
CA ALA A 36 2.61 21.28 45.88
C ALA A 36 3.95 20.92 45.21
N LYS A 37 4.75 20.03 45.81
CA LYS A 37 5.96 19.47 45.22
C LYS A 37 5.70 18.24 44.34
N GLY A 38 4.44 17.82 44.23
CA GLY A 38 4.04 16.62 43.48
C GLY A 38 4.15 15.32 44.27
N ASP A 39 4.41 15.37 45.57
CA ASP A 39 4.46 14.19 46.42
C ASP A 39 3.04 13.81 46.88
N LEU A 40 2.45 12.84 46.17
CA LEU A 40 1.13 12.27 46.46
C LEU A 40 1.20 11.07 47.42
N THR A 41 2.36 10.77 48.00
CA THR A 41 2.55 9.64 48.93
C THR A 41 2.24 10.03 50.37
N PHE A 42 2.19 11.33 50.65
CA PHE A 42 1.88 11.84 51.99
C PHE A 42 0.44 11.53 52.39
N GLU A 43 0.27 10.93 53.56
CA GLU A 43 -1.02 10.65 54.17
C GLU A 43 -0.98 11.08 55.64
N THR A 44 -1.97 11.85 56.09
CA THR A 44 -1.99 12.28 57.48
C THR A 44 -2.50 11.17 58.39
N LYS A 45 -1.63 10.67 59.28
CA LYS A 45 -1.95 9.66 60.30
C LYS A 45 -2.29 10.27 61.67
N ALA A 46 -2.25 11.60 61.78
CA ALA A 46 -2.58 12.31 63.00
C ALA A 46 -4.01 11.97 63.46
N GLN A 47 -4.19 11.82 64.77
CA GLN A 47 -5.50 11.64 65.38
C GLN A 47 -6.09 13.02 65.66
N PHE A 48 -7.12 13.37 64.90
CA PHE A 48 -7.90 14.57 65.11
C PHE A 48 -9.23 14.19 65.76
N SER A 49 -9.76 15.04 66.62
CA SER A 49 -11.04 14.80 67.31
C SER A 49 -12.11 15.79 66.83
N GLY A 50 -13.37 15.33 66.84
CA GLY A 50 -14.52 16.14 66.45
C GLY A 50 -14.47 16.56 64.98
N ALA A 51 -14.78 17.84 64.71
CA ALA A 51 -14.90 18.37 63.34
C ALA A 51 -13.62 18.25 62.49
N TYR A 52 -12.44 18.12 63.11
CA TYR A 52 -11.16 18.03 62.39
C TYR A 52 -10.90 16.64 61.78
N GLU A 53 -11.58 15.59 62.26
CA GLU A 53 -11.48 14.26 61.69
C GLU A 53 -11.99 14.23 60.24
N GLN A 54 -13.10 14.94 59.97
CA GLN A 54 -13.66 15.08 58.63
C GLN A 54 -12.73 15.85 57.68
N VAL A 55 -12.01 16.85 58.18
CA VAL A 55 -11.01 17.59 57.39
C VAL A 55 -9.86 16.67 56.97
N LYS A 56 -9.36 15.83 57.89
CA LYS A 56 -8.37 14.81 57.57
C LYS A 56 -8.88 13.82 56.52
N ALA A 57 -10.11 13.32 56.70
CA ALA A 57 -10.70 12.36 55.77
C ALA A 57 -10.80 12.95 54.36
N ASN A 58 -11.29 14.19 54.25
CA ASN A 58 -11.39 14.89 52.98
C ASN A 58 -10.01 15.15 52.35
N PHE A 59 -9.01 15.54 53.15
CA PHE A 59 -7.64 15.75 52.67
C PHE A 59 -7.04 14.45 52.11
N ASN A 60 -7.07 13.35 52.88
CA ASN A 60 -6.54 12.06 52.43
C ASN A 60 -7.29 11.54 51.20
N SER A 61 -8.62 11.72 51.15
CA SER A 61 -9.44 11.34 49.99
C SER A 61 -9.05 12.14 48.74
N ALA A 62 -8.80 13.45 48.86
CA ALA A 62 -8.34 14.28 47.75
C ALA A 62 -6.95 13.84 47.23
N VAL A 63 -6.01 13.55 48.14
CA VAL A 63 -4.68 13.05 47.76
C VAL A 63 -4.79 11.67 47.08
N SER A 64 -5.63 10.77 47.59
CA SER A 64 -5.87 9.47 46.97
C SER A 64 -6.48 9.60 45.58
N GLY A 65 -7.51 10.44 45.41
CA GLY A 65 -8.15 10.67 44.12
C GLY A 65 -7.17 11.27 43.09
N LEU A 66 -6.33 12.22 43.50
CA LEU A 66 -5.30 12.76 42.62
C LEU A 66 -4.25 11.69 42.24
N ARG A 67 -3.86 10.83 43.18
CA ARG A 67 -2.94 9.71 42.92
C ARG A 67 -3.53 8.74 41.89
N GLU A 68 -4.80 8.39 42.03
CA GLU A 68 -5.51 7.53 41.08
C GLU A 68 -5.59 8.16 39.69
N LEU A 69 -5.90 9.46 39.60
CA LEU A 69 -5.93 10.20 38.33
C LEU A 69 -4.56 10.20 37.65
N ILE A 70 -3.48 10.48 38.38
CA ILE A 70 -2.12 10.47 37.82
C ILE A 70 -1.71 9.05 37.39
N SER A 71 -2.04 8.03 38.18
CA SER A 71 -1.81 6.64 37.79
C SER A 71 -2.52 6.27 36.48
N SER A 72 -3.78 6.67 36.32
CA SER A 72 -4.54 6.43 35.08
C SER A 72 -3.95 7.16 33.87
N VAL A 73 -3.46 8.39 34.06
CA VAL A 73 -2.75 9.14 33.01
C VAL A 73 -1.43 8.46 32.62
N MET A 74 -0.67 7.97 33.59
CA MET A 74 0.58 7.23 33.32
C MET A 74 0.29 5.95 32.54
N GLU A 75 -0.69 5.16 32.95
CA GLU A 75 -1.10 3.93 32.25
C GLU A 75 -1.56 4.21 30.81
N SER A 76 -2.33 5.28 30.62
CA SER A 76 -2.74 5.74 29.28
C SER A 76 -1.54 6.17 28.43
N THR A 77 -0.57 6.85 29.03
CA THR A 77 0.65 7.30 28.34
C THR A 77 1.54 6.13 27.95
N ASP A 78 1.68 5.13 28.81
CA ASP A 78 2.42 3.90 28.51
C ASP A 78 1.75 3.11 27.39
N SER A 79 0.42 3.02 27.41
CA SER A 79 -0.36 2.41 26.32
C SER A 79 -0.18 3.15 24.99
N LEU A 80 -0.21 4.49 25.01
CA LEU A 80 0.08 5.32 23.84
C LEU A 80 1.50 5.13 23.32
N ARG A 81 2.49 5.01 24.22
CA ARG A 81 3.89 4.75 23.85
C ARG A 81 4.05 3.39 23.19
N ALA A 82 3.41 2.36 23.73
CA ALA A 82 3.39 1.03 23.13
C ALA A 82 2.75 1.05 21.73
N GLY A 83 1.55 1.64 21.61
CA GLY A 83 0.86 1.76 20.32
C GLY A 83 1.65 2.57 19.28
N SER A 84 2.35 3.63 19.70
CA SER A 84 3.23 4.40 18.80
C SER A 84 4.42 3.57 18.30
N GLY A 85 4.96 2.68 19.15
CA GLY A 85 5.98 1.71 18.76
C GLY A 85 5.47 0.73 17.70
N GLU A 86 4.26 0.17 17.91
CA GLU A 86 3.61 -0.71 16.94
C GLU A 86 3.35 -0.01 15.60
N ILE A 87 2.87 1.24 15.62
CA ILE A 87 2.66 2.05 14.41
C ILE A 87 3.98 2.27 13.65
N THR A 88 5.07 2.56 14.37
CA THR A 88 6.39 2.76 13.77
C THR A 88 6.85 1.49 13.06
N GLN A 89 6.73 0.33 13.73
CA GLN A 89 7.09 -0.96 13.16
C GLN A 89 6.22 -1.33 11.95
N ALA A 90 4.91 -1.09 12.02
CA ALA A 90 3.98 -1.32 10.91
C ALA A 90 4.28 -0.40 9.72
N SER A 91 4.66 0.85 9.98
CA SER A 91 5.03 1.83 8.94
C SER A 91 6.33 1.42 8.24
N GLU A 92 7.33 0.95 8.97
CA GLU A 92 8.56 0.41 8.39
C GLU A 92 8.30 -0.83 7.54
N ASP A 93 7.41 -1.73 7.98
CA ASP A 93 7.03 -2.90 7.17
C ASP A 93 6.31 -2.50 5.88
N LEU A 94 5.36 -1.56 5.98
CA LEU A 94 4.67 -1.03 4.82
C LEU A 94 5.63 -0.32 3.84
N ALA A 95 6.62 0.40 4.35
CA ALA A 95 7.65 1.03 3.54
C ALA A 95 8.47 -0.02 2.77
N ARG A 96 8.99 -1.04 3.46
CA ARG A 96 9.75 -2.14 2.82
C ARG A 96 8.92 -2.88 1.76
N ARG A 97 7.63 -3.12 2.04
CA ARG A 97 6.71 -3.74 1.07
C ARG A 97 6.43 -2.84 -0.12
N THR A 98 6.29 -1.53 0.10
CA THR A 98 6.14 -0.54 -0.98
C THR A 98 7.38 -0.52 -1.88
N GLU A 99 8.58 -0.54 -1.31
CA GLU A 99 9.83 -0.64 -2.05
C GLU A 99 9.92 -1.93 -2.87
N SER A 100 9.60 -3.08 -2.26
CA SER A 100 9.58 -4.37 -2.97
C SER A 100 8.55 -4.37 -4.11
N ASN A 101 7.36 -3.81 -3.90
CA ASN A 101 6.33 -3.71 -4.94
C ASN A 101 6.78 -2.79 -6.08
N ALA A 102 7.43 -1.67 -5.77
CA ALA A 102 7.98 -0.77 -6.78
C ALA A 102 9.03 -1.49 -7.65
N ALA A 103 9.92 -2.27 -7.03
CA ALA A 103 10.89 -3.10 -7.77
C ALA A 103 10.21 -4.14 -8.67
N SER A 104 9.16 -4.83 -8.19
CA SER A 104 8.39 -5.77 -9.03
C SER A 104 7.66 -5.08 -10.19
N LEU A 105 7.17 -3.85 -9.98
CA LEU A 105 6.57 -3.05 -11.06
C LEU A 105 7.61 -2.61 -12.09
N GLU A 106 8.83 -2.29 -11.66
CA GLU A 106 9.95 -1.98 -12.55
C GLU A 106 10.32 -3.19 -13.43
N GLU A 107 10.45 -4.38 -12.85
CA GLU A 107 10.67 -5.62 -13.60
C GLU A 107 9.53 -5.91 -14.58
N THR A 108 8.28 -5.71 -14.15
CA THR A 108 7.11 -5.90 -15.02
C THR A 108 7.13 -4.92 -16.19
N SER A 109 7.48 -3.66 -15.96
CA SER A 109 7.60 -2.64 -17.01
C SER A 109 8.73 -2.97 -18.00
N ALA A 110 9.87 -3.47 -17.50
CA ALA A 110 10.96 -3.93 -18.34
C ALA A 110 10.54 -5.13 -19.21
N ALA A 111 9.81 -6.09 -18.63
CA ALA A 111 9.27 -7.23 -19.37
C ALA A 111 8.27 -6.79 -20.45
N LEU A 112 7.39 -5.83 -20.15
CA LEU A 112 6.48 -5.25 -21.14
C LEU A 112 7.21 -4.56 -22.28
N THR A 113 8.33 -3.88 -22.00
CA THR A 113 9.17 -3.26 -23.03
C THR A 113 9.79 -4.32 -23.95
N GLN A 114 10.22 -5.46 -23.41
CA GLN A 114 10.71 -6.57 -24.23
C GLN A 114 9.59 -7.16 -25.10
N ILE A 115 8.40 -7.35 -24.54
CA ILE A 115 7.22 -7.86 -25.27
C ILE A 115 6.83 -6.90 -26.41
N ASP A 116 6.81 -5.59 -26.18
CA ASP A 116 6.57 -4.59 -27.23
C ASP A 116 7.59 -4.71 -28.37
N GLY A 117 8.87 -4.88 -28.04
CA GLY A 117 9.93 -5.16 -29.01
C GLY A 117 9.68 -6.44 -29.82
N HIS A 118 9.27 -7.52 -29.16
CA HIS A 118 8.91 -8.78 -29.84
C HIS A 118 7.72 -8.60 -30.78
N ILE A 119 6.67 -7.89 -30.35
CA ILE A 119 5.48 -7.63 -31.18
C ILE A 119 5.85 -6.83 -32.44
N LYS A 120 6.68 -5.79 -32.30
CA LYS A 120 7.18 -5.01 -33.45
C LYS A 120 7.98 -5.88 -34.42
N ALA A 121 8.89 -6.70 -33.90
CA ALA A 121 9.68 -7.62 -34.72
C ALA A 121 8.79 -8.64 -35.46
N THR A 122 7.76 -9.18 -34.80
CA THR A 122 6.78 -10.07 -35.43
C THR A 122 5.97 -9.37 -36.52
N ALA A 123 5.53 -8.13 -36.29
CA ALA A 123 4.80 -7.34 -37.29
C ALA A 123 5.68 -7.06 -38.53
N GLU A 124 6.94 -6.68 -38.33
CA GLU A 124 7.91 -6.52 -39.42
C GLU A 124 8.13 -7.83 -40.19
N ALA A 125 8.31 -8.95 -39.48
CA ALA A 125 8.49 -10.25 -40.10
C ALA A 125 7.27 -10.68 -40.93
N ALA A 126 6.06 -10.41 -40.43
CA ALA A 126 4.82 -10.63 -41.18
C ALA A 126 4.78 -9.80 -42.46
N ASN A 127 5.10 -8.50 -42.38
CA ASN A 127 5.11 -7.62 -43.56
C ASN A 127 6.15 -8.05 -44.61
N ARG A 128 7.35 -8.46 -44.16
CA ARG A 128 8.39 -9.04 -45.03
C ARG A 128 7.90 -10.34 -45.69
N THR A 129 7.14 -11.16 -44.97
CA THR A 129 6.56 -12.41 -45.50
C THR A 129 5.52 -12.13 -46.57
N VAL A 130 4.63 -11.16 -46.35
CA VAL A 130 3.65 -10.71 -47.36
C VAL A 130 4.38 -10.22 -48.62
N THR A 131 5.38 -9.36 -48.48
CA THR A 131 6.17 -8.86 -49.61
C THR A 131 6.83 -9.99 -50.41
N ARG A 132 7.38 -11.00 -49.72
CA ARG A 132 7.98 -12.17 -50.37
C ARG A 132 6.93 -13.03 -51.08
N ALA A 133 5.73 -13.18 -50.51
CA ALA A 133 4.63 -13.88 -51.15
C ALA A 133 4.20 -13.19 -52.44
N ASP A 134 4.07 -11.86 -52.44
CA ASP A 134 3.73 -11.08 -53.64
C ASP A 134 4.79 -11.24 -54.74
N GLN A 135 6.08 -11.20 -54.38
CA GLN A 135 7.19 -11.46 -55.31
C GLN A 135 7.13 -12.88 -55.90
N ALA A 136 6.82 -13.88 -55.08
CA ALA A 136 6.67 -15.25 -55.54
C ALA A 136 5.49 -15.39 -56.51
N ILE A 137 4.33 -14.77 -56.21
CA ILE A 137 3.15 -14.74 -57.09
C ILE A 137 3.50 -14.10 -58.45
N SER A 138 4.22 -12.97 -58.43
CA SER A 138 4.67 -12.30 -59.66
C SER A 138 5.63 -13.16 -60.50
N THR A 139 6.55 -13.84 -59.83
CA THR A 139 7.50 -14.76 -60.48
C THR A 139 6.76 -15.94 -61.12
N VAL A 140 5.81 -16.54 -60.40
CA VAL A 140 4.98 -17.65 -60.91
C VAL A 140 4.11 -17.20 -62.08
N SER A 141 3.52 -15.99 -62.05
CA SER A 141 2.70 -15.50 -63.16
C SER A 141 3.53 -15.28 -64.43
N SER A 142 4.75 -14.75 -64.28
CA SER A 142 5.70 -14.57 -65.38
C SER A 142 6.17 -15.91 -65.94
N GLY A 143 6.45 -16.88 -65.07
CA GLY A 143 6.78 -18.25 -65.45
C GLY A 143 5.63 -18.94 -66.21
N ARG A 144 4.39 -18.74 -65.76
CA ARG A 144 3.19 -19.24 -66.45
C ARG A 144 3.07 -18.66 -67.85
N SER A 145 3.21 -17.34 -68.00
CA SER A 145 3.18 -16.69 -69.32
C SER A 145 4.25 -17.26 -70.27
N THR A 146 5.44 -17.54 -69.76
CA THR A 146 6.53 -18.17 -70.53
C THR A 146 6.17 -19.60 -70.95
N ALA A 147 5.62 -20.39 -70.04
CA ALA A 147 5.17 -21.76 -70.32
C ALA A 147 4.03 -21.78 -71.36
N ASP A 148 3.04 -20.91 -71.23
CA ASP A 148 1.94 -20.76 -72.20
C ASP A 148 2.49 -20.40 -73.58
N GLY A 149 3.47 -19.49 -73.65
CA GLY A 149 4.17 -19.15 -74.89
C GLY A 149 4.90 -20.34 -75.52
N ALA A 150 5.57 -21.17 -74.72
CA ALA A 150 6.24 -22.39 -75.19
C ALA A 150 5.23 -23.43 -75.73
N VAL A 151 4.11 -23.65 -75.03
CA VAL A 151 3.03 -24.56 -75.47
C VAL A 151 2.41 -24.07 -76.78
N ALA A 152 2.18 -22.76 -76.92
CA ALA A 152 1.69 -22.17 -78.16
C ALA A 152 2.69 -22.35 -79.32
N ALA A 153 3.99 -22.18 -79.08
CA ALA A 153 5.03 -22.39 -80.07
C ALA A 153 5.09 -23.87 -80.51
N MET A 154 5.09 -24.82 -79.57
CA MET A 154 5.05 -26.26 -79.87
C MET A 154 3.79 -26.65 -80.66
N SER A 155 2.65 -26.06 -80.33
CA SER A 155 1.39 -26.28 -81.06
C SER A 155 1.47 -25.78 -82.50
N ARG A 156 2.10 -24.63 -82.75
CA ARG A 156 2.36 -24.11 -84.10
C ARG A 156 3.30 -25.00 -84.89
N VAL A 157 4.36 -25.52 -84.26
CA VAL A 157 5.29 -26.48 -84.88
C VAL A 157 4.56 -27.76 -85.27
N ARG A 158 3.75 -28.32 -84.35
CA ARG A 158 2.91 -29.50 -84.61
C ARG A 158 1.95 -29.29 -85.78
N CYS A 159 1.22 -28.17 -85.80
CA CYS A 159 0.30 -27.85 -86.89
C CYS A 159 1.01 -27.71 -88.25
N ARG A 160 2.17 -27.04 -88.31
CA ARG A 160 2.98 -26.96 -89.53
C ARG A 160 3.45 -28.33 -90.01
N ALA A 161 3.93 -29.18 -89.09
CA ALA A 161 4.37 -30.53 -89.42
C ALA A 161 3.23 -31.40 -89.98
N GLU A 162 2.03 -31.33 -89.40
CA GLU A 162 0.87 -32.10 -89.88
C GLU A 162 0.40 -31.62 -91.26
N THR A 163 0.34 -30.30 -91.48
CA THR A 163 -0.07 -29.71 -92.78
C THR A 163 0.89 -30.11 -93.91
N GLY A 164 2.18 -30.27 -93.63
CA GLY A 164 3.18 -30.73 -94.62
C GLY A 164 3.07 -32.21 -94.99
N ARG A 165 2.31 -33.02 -94.22
CA ARG A 165 2.20 -34.47 -94.40
C ARG A 165 0.94 -34.90 -95.17
N VAL A 166 -0.07 -34.02 -95.28
CA VAL A 166 -1.32 -34.28 -96.02
C VAL A 166 -1.25 -33.67 -97.41
N GLY A 167 -1.50 -34.46 -98.46
CA GLY A 167 -1.62 -33.98 -99.84
C GLY A 167 -2.80 -33.02 -100.04
N LEU A 168 -2.95 -32.47 -101.26
CA LEU A 168 -3.92 -31.41 -101.62
C LEU A 168 -5.37 -31.63 -101.10
N GLU A 169 -5.85 -32.87 -100.98
CA GLU A 169 -7.20 -33.23 -100.50
C GLU A 169 -7.38 -33.07 -98.97
N GLY A 170 -6.31 -33.12 -98.19
CA GLY A 170 -6.33 -32.98 -96.73
C GLY A 170 -6.09 -31.56 -96.22
N LEU A 171 -5.76 -30.62 -97.10
CA LEU A 171 -5.33 -29.27 -96.73
C LEU A 171 -6.44 -28.44 -96.06
N LEU A 172 -7.69 -28.57 -96.54
CA LEU A 172 -8.84 -27.84 -96.00
C LEU A 172 -9.23 -28.31 -94.58
N ALA A 173 -9.14 -29.62 -94.32
CA ALA A 173 -9.44 -30.19 -93.00
C ALA A 173 -8.35 -29.83 -91.96
N ALA A 174 -7.07 -29.91 -92.34
CA ALA A 174 -5.96 -29.53 -91.47
C ALA A 174 -5.93 -28.02 -91.16
N ALA A 175 -6.23 -27.18 -92.15
CA ALA A 175 -6.32 -25.73 -91.96
C ALA A 175 -7.48 -25.33 -91.02
N GLY A 176 -8.63 -25.99 -91.10
CA GLY A 176 -9.78 -25.76 -90.22
C GLY A 176 -9.48 -26.08 -88.74
N ALA A 177 -8.85 -27.22 -88.46
CA ALA A 177 -8.48 -27.62 -87.10
C ALA A 177 -7.42 -26.69 -86.48
N CYS A 178 -6.49 -26.18 -87.29
CA CYS A 178 -5.47 -25.25 -86.81
C CYS A 178 -6.04 -23.83 -86.53
N CYS A 179 -7.03 -23.38 -87.32
CA CYS A 179 -7.70 -22.08 -87.11
C CYS A 179 -8.57 -22.05 -85.85
N ALA A 180 -9.20 -23.17 -85.46
CA ALA A 180 -10.01 -23.28 -84.25
C ALA A 180 -9.22 -23.31 -82.92
N SER A 181 -7.89 -23.48 -82.99
CA SER A 181 -6.98 -23.49 -81.82
C SER A 181 -6.32 -22.15 -81.51
N ARG A 182 -6.74 -21.09 -82.20
CA ARG A 182 -6.24 -19.71 -82.08
C ARG A 182 -7.19 -18.87 -81.22
#